data_AF-A0A959CBT5-F1
#
_entry.id   AF-A0A959CBT5-F1
#
_cell.length_a   1.000
_cell.length_b   1.000
_cell.length_c   1.000
_cell.angle_alpha   90.00
_cell.angle_beta   90.00
_cell.angle_gamma   90.00
#
_symmetry.space_group_name_H-M   'P 1'
#
loop_
_entity.id
_entity.type
_entity.pdbx_description
1 polymer ?
#
loop_
_entity_poly.entity_id
_entity_poly.type
_entity_poly.pdbx_seq_one_letter_code
_entity_poly.pdbx_strand_id
1 'polypeptide(L)'
;MQDVYELILLFQRHRLRPFGQLTRDQSGKVKAYQLFEGLCKGRNRSRASNISDVYAENGIGESNYQEVKSALLKKLLKAVLFFDKALTHQSDQQKAYYECQKQWVLVRYLTSQNANTVAVSLANELLLRAMKYDFTLLCMDISAFLRNQYGLRESNDRRYKEASVHFQYFRSVYDAECTAEELYTGLVMRMANAPCAEREEIHRLATEYYEQCEGLMGTFQSYRLNMYAYMLGL
;
A
#
# COMPACT_ATOMS: atom_id res chain seq x y z
N MET A 1 10.64 17.09 -4.55
CA MET A 1 9.73 18.10 -3.96
C MET A 1 8.29 17.78 -4.27
N GLN A 2 8.00 17.21 -5.44
CA GLN A 2 6.70 16.66 -5.78
C GLN A 2 6.12 15.76 -4.66
N ASP A 3 6.93 14.82 -4.19
CA ASP A 3 6.70 13.92 -3.05
C ASP A 3 6.20 14.63 -1.77
N VAL A 4 6.87 15.70 -1.35
CA VAL A 4 6.49 16.46 -0.14
C VAL A 4 5.19 17.23 -0.36
N TYR A 5 5.00 17.82 -1.55
CA TYR A 5 3.77 18.54 -1.88
C TYR A 5 2.55 17.63 -1.93
N GLU A 6 2.68 16.43 -2.52
CA GLU A 6 1.60 15.44 -2.58
C GLU A 6 1.15 15.03 -1.18
N LEU A 7 2.10 14.76 -0.28
CA LEU A 7 1.79 14.49 1.12
C LEU A 7 1.10 15.69 1.77
N ILE A 8 1.62 16.91 1.62
CA ILE A 8 0.97 18.10 2.21
C ILE A 8 -0.48 18.25 1.73
N LEU A 9 -0.74 18.05 0.43
CA LEU A 9 -2.09 18.09 -0.13
C LEU A 9 -3.00 17.00 0.46
N LEU A 10 -2.46 15.79 0.64
CA LEU A 10 -3.15 14.68 1.30
C LEU A 10 -3.55 15.04 2.74
N PHE A 11 -2.62 15.57 3.53
CA PHE A 11 -2.87 16.01 4.91
C PHE A 11 -3.92 17.13 4.97
N GLN A 12 -3.86 18.09 4.05
CA GLN A 12 -4.85 19.18 3.94
C GLN A 12 -6.24 18.65 3.57
N ARG A 13 -6.34 17.74 2.59
CA ARG A 13 -7.59 17.13 2.15
C ARG A 13 -8.31 16.43 3.30
N HIS A 14 -7.55 15.82 4.21
CA HIS A 14 -8.09 15.08 5.34
C HIS A 14 -8.18 15.91 6.63
N ARG A 15 -7.85 17.21 6.57
CA ARG A 15 -7.82 18.15 7.72
C ARG A 15 -6.99 17.62 8.90
N LEU A 16 -5.96 16.84 8.61
CA LEU A 16 -5.12 16.22 9.63
C LEU A 16 -3.96 17.15 9.98
N ARG A 17 -3.67 17.27 11.28
CA ARG A 17 -2.49 17.99 11.76
C ARG A 17 -1.39 16.97 12.08
N PRO A 18 -0.39 16.77 11.19
CA PRO A 18 0.66 15.75 11.38
C PRO A 18 1.46 15.93 12.68
N PHE A 19 1.42 17.14 13.25
CA PHE A 19 2.25 17.54 14.39
C PHE A 19 1.48 17.67 15.71
N GLY A 20 0.18 17.32 15.77
CA GLY A 20 -0.68 17.55 16.94
C GLY A 20 -0.22 16.88 18.25
N GLN A 21 0.59 15.83 18.18
CA GLN A 21 1.15 15.12 19.35
C GLN A 21 2.68 15.29 19.53
N LEU A 22 3.35 16.09 18.70
CA LEU A 22 4.82 16.14 18.63
C LEU A 22 5.45 17.44 19.16
N THR A 23 4.67 18.31 19.80
CA THR A 23 5.07 19.67 20.24
C THR A 23 5.78 19.72 21.59
N ARG A 24 6.47 18.66 21.99
CA ARG A 24 7.48 18.75 23.05
C ARG A 24 8.82 18.25 22.51
N ASP A 25 9.69 19.22 22.32
CA ASP A 25 11.15 19.11 22.36
C ASP A 25 11.96 19.08 21.03
N GLN A 26 13.04 19.87 21.01
CA GLN A 26 14.18 19.97 20.08
C GLN A 26 14.05 20.84 18.80
N SER A 27 14.98 21.80 18.67
CA SER A 27 15.03 22.90 17.68
C SER A 27 14.93 22.51 16.19
N GLY A 28 15.35 21.30 15.82
CA GLY A 28 15.16 20.76 14.46
C GLY A 28 13.70 20.42 14.12
N LYS A 29 12.82 20.26 15.12
CA LYS A 29 11.38 20.08 14.91
C LYS A 29 10.68 21.38 14.52
N VAL A 30 11.19 22.51 14.98
CA VAL A 30 10.64 23.85 14.69
C VAL A 30 10.82 24.20 13.22
N LYS A 31 12.01 23.97 12.64
CA LYS A 31 12.29 24.28 11.22
C LYS A 31 11.45 23.46 10.24
N ALA A 32 11.30 22.16 10.47
CA ALA A 32 10.46 21.31 9.63
C ALA A 32 8.96 21.68 9.73
N TYR A 33 8.51 22.11 10.91
CA TYR A 33 7.14 22.58 11.14
C TYR A 33 6.89 23.93 10.46
N GLN A 34 7.82 24.89 10.60
CA GLN A 34 7.78 26.18 9.92
C GLN A 34 7.74 26.00 8.41
N LEU A 35 8.54 25.06 7.89
CA LEU A 35 8.50 24.70 6.48
C LEU A 35 7.13 24.15 6.05
N PHE A 36 6.56 23.24 6.83
CA PHE A 36 5.23 22.71 6.57
C PHE A 36 4.15 23.81 6.57
N GLU A 37 4.17 24.72 7.55
CA GLU A 37 3.24 25.85 7.59
C GLU A 37 3.42 26.81 6.41
N GLY A 38 4.66 27.15 6.05
CA GLY A 38 4.98 28.02 4.92
C GLY A 38 4.48 27.42 3.60
N LEU A 39 4.68 26.12 3.40
CA LEU A 39 4.16 25.39 2.23
C LEU A 39 2.63 25.30 2.22
N CYS A 40 1.98 25.24 3.40
CA CYS A 40 0.52 25.28 3.48
C CYS A 40 -0.05 26.67 3.16
N LYS A 41 0.66 27.75 3.53
CA LYS A 41 0.25 29.15 3.35
C LYS A 41 0.53 29.66 1.92
N GLY A 42 1.57 29.16 1.23
CA GLY A 42 2.02 29.62 -0.09
C GLY A 42 1.13 29.29 -1.30
N ARG A 43 -0.19 29.10 -1.12
CA ARG A 43 -1.14 28.60 -2.13
C ARG A 43 -1.30 29.48 -3.39
N ASN A 44 -0.73 30.69 -3.42
CA ASN A 44 -1.00 31.70 -4.47
C ASN A 44 0.22 32.14 -5.31
N ARG A 45 1.37 31.46 -5.24
CA ARG A 45 2.56 31.85 -6.04
C ARG A 45 3.23 30.67 -6.75
N SER A 46 3.86 30.98 -7.88
CA SER A 46 4.47 30.03 -8.80
C SER A 46 5.44 29.06 -8.10
N ARG A 47 5.32 27.78 -8.48
CA ARG A 47 5.84 26.56 -7.82
C ARG A 47 7.37 26.52 -7.64
N ALA A 48 8.12 27.35 -8.36
CA ALA A 48 9.58 27.45 -8.27
C ALA A 48 10.09 28.62 -7.40
N SER A 49 9.35 29.74 -7.31
CA SER A 49 9.75 30.94 -6.56
C SER A 49 9.58 30.78 -5.05
N ASN A 50 8.61 29.98 -4.61
CA ASN A 50 8.25 29.86 -3.18
C ASN A 50 9.31 29.17 -2.31
N ILE A 51 10.22 28.39 -2.89
CA ILE A 51 11.16 27.55 -2.14
C ILE A 51 12.45 28.31 -1.81
N SER A 52 12.84 29.34 -2.55
CA SER A 52 13.88 30.27 -2.09
C SER A 52 13.32 31.24 -1.04
N ASP A 53 12.10 31.74 -1.28
CA ASP A 53 11.54 32.88 -0.55
C ASP A 53 11.10 32.50 0.86
N VAL A 54 10.35 31.40 1.02
CA VAL A 54 9.95 30.86 2.33
C VAL A 54 11.17 30.42 3.16
N TYR A 55 12.30 30.12 2.52
CA TYR A 55 13.49 29.58 3.17
C TYR A 55 14.50 30.67 3.54
N ALA A 56 14.59 31.75 2.75
CA ALA A 56 15.26 32.99 3.09
C ALA A 56 14.58 33.68 4.29
N GLU A 57 13.24 33.71 4.32
CA GLU A 57 12.45 34.23 5.45
C GLU A 57 12.64 33.42 6.75
N ASN A 58 12.98 32.13 6.66
CA ASN A 58 13.17 31.24 7.81
C ASN A 58 14.66 30.94 8.15
N GLY A 59 15.62 31.59 7.48
CA GLY A 59 17.05 31.51 7.82
C GLY A 59 17.68 30.11 7.64
N ILE A 60 17.21 29.31 6.69
CA ILE A 60 17.73 27.96 6.42
C ILE A 60 18.71 28.03 5.24
N GLY A 61 20.02 27.98 5.51
CA GLY A 61 21.05 27.94 4.45
C GLY A 61 20.95 26.69 3.56
N GLU A 62 21.40 26.80 2.30
CA GLU A 62 21.30 25.74 1.28
C GLU A 62 21.88 24.38 1.72
N SER A 63 22.94 24.36 2.53
CA SER A 63 23.53 23.12 3.05
C SER A 63 22.61 22.36 4.01
N ASN A 64 21.71 23.04 4.72
CA ASN A 64 20.77 22.44 5.67
C ASN A 64 19.43 22.07 5.01
N TYR A 65 19.25 22.39 3.74
CA TYR A 65 18.00 22.22 3.00
C TYR A 65 17.61 20.74 2.86
N GLN A 66 18.55 19.92 2.38
CA GLN A 66 18.28 18.49 2.15
C GLN A 66 17.95 17.78 3.46
N GLU A 67 18.63 18.13 4.54
CA GLU A 67 18.39 17.55 5.86
C GLU A 67 17.00 17.91 6.40
N VAL A 68 16.60 19.19 6.32
CA VAL A 68 15.28 19.64 6.80
C VAL A 68 14.16 19.04 5.96
N LYS A 69 14.34 18.96 4.63
CA LYS A 69 13.38 18.31 3.73
C LYS A 69 13.24 16.82 4.03
N SER A 70 14.34 16.08 4.15
CA SER A 70 14.32 14.67 4.50
C SER A 70 13.70 14.44 5.89
N ALA A 71 13.96 15.32 6.84
CA ALA A 71 13.33 15.27 8.16
C ALA A 71 11.82 15.52 8.11
N LEU A 72 11.36 16.48 7.30
CA LEU A 72 9.93 16.73 7.08
C LEU A 72 9.26 15.53 6.41
N LEU A 73 9.84 15.00 5.33
CA LEU A 73 9.31 13.83 4.64
C LEU A 73 9.17 12.63 5.58
N LYS A 74 10.22 12.31 6.35
CA LYS A 74 10.19 11.22 7.35
C LYS A 74 9.07 11.42 8.37
N LYS A 75 8.79 12.65 8.79
CA LYS A 75 7.72 12.95 9.75
C LYS A 75 6.34 12.84 9.13
N LEU A 76 6.14 13.36 7.92
CA LEU A 76 4.88 13.24 7.19
C LEU A 76 4.55 11.77 6.96
N LEU A 77 5.51 10.95 6.51
CA LEU A 77 5.31 9.52 6.32
C LEU A 77 4.92 8.79 7.61
N LYS A 78 5.56 9.11 8.74
CA LYS A 78 5.16 8.56 10.04
C LYS A 78 3.74 9.00 10.42
N ALA A 79 3.40 10.25 10.15
CA ALA A 79 2.08 10.80 10.46
C ALA A 79 0.95 10.17 9.63
N VAL A 80 1.23 9.65 8.42
CA VAL A 80 0.25 8.91 7.60
C VAL A 80 -0.29 7.68 8.32
N LEU A 81 0.54 7.00 9.13
CA LEU A 81 0.10 5.81 9.89
C LEU A 81 -0.95 6.13 10.96
N PHE A 82 -0.97 7.38 11.45
CA PHE A 82 -1.92 7.87 12.43
C PHE A 82 -3.20 8.45 11.81
N PHE A 83 -3.41 8.24 10.51
CA PHE A 83 -4.67 8.59 9.87
C PHE A 83 -5.77 7.73 10.45
N ASP A 84 -6.58 8.33 11.31
CA ASP A 84 -7.72 7.68 11.91
C ASP A 84 -9.03 8.11 11.22
N LYS A 85 -9.52 7.17 10.40
CA LYS A 85 -10.92 6.84 10.05
C LYS A 85 -11.95 7.93 9.72
N ALA A 86 -11.61 9.20 9.54
CA ALA A 86 -12.55 10.22 9.08
C ALA A 86 -12.55 10.43 7.55
N LEU A 87 -12.32 9.37 6.76
CA LEU A 87 -12.47 9.43 5.31
C LEU A 87 -13.94 9.17 4.97
N THR A 88 -14.72 10.24 4.82
CA THR A 88 -16.18 10.26 4.61
C THR A 88 -16.69 9.56 3.33
N HIS A 89 -15.84 8.85 2.58
CA HIS A 89 -16.21 8.22 1.30
C HIS A 89 -15.54 6.86 1.02
N GLN A 90 -15.04 6.14 2.03
CA GLN A 90 -14.43 4.83 1.79
C GLN A 90 -15.47 3.70 1.70
N SER A 91 -15.28 2.80 0.73
CA SER A 91 -16.04 1.54 0.67
C SER A 91 -15.69 0.65 1.86
N ASP A 92 -16.59 -0.28 2.20
CA ASP A 92 -16.33 -1.18 3.33
C ASP A 92 -15.13 -2.11 3.09
N GLN A 93 -14.84 -2.44 1.83
CA GLN A 93 -13.64 -3.16 1.44
C GLN A 93 -12.36 -2.34 1.69
N GLN A 94 -12.35 -1.04 1.37
CA GLN A 94 -11.20 -0.16 1.64
C GLN A 94 -10.92 0.00 3.14
N LYS A 95 -12.00 0.15 3.95
CA LYS A 95 -11.87 0.19 5.41
C LYS A 95 -11.30 -1.12 5.95
N ALA A 96 -11.80 -2.25 5.45
CA ALA A 96 -11.32 -3.57 5.84
C ALA A 96 -9.85 -3.79 5.47
N TYR A 97 -9.44 -3.37 4.27
CA TYR A 97 -8.06 -3.46 3.81
C TYR A 97 -7.12 -2.70 4.75
N TYR A 98 -7.42 -1.44 5.05
CA TYR A 98 -6.58 -0.63 5.93
C TYR A 98 -6.50 -1.17 7.36
N GLU A 99 -7.62 -1.64 7.90
CA GLU A 99 -7.65 -2.28 9.21
C GLU A 99 -6.82 -3.56 9.24
N CYS A 100 -6.94 -4.41 8.21
CA CYS A 100 -6.16 -5.64 8.11
C CYS A 100 -4.66 -5.35 7.98
N GLN A 101 -4.27 -4.33 7.22
CA GLN A 101 -2.87 -3.91 7.11
C GLN A 101 -2.31 -3.37 8.45
N LYS A 102 -3.08 -2.58 9.20
CA LYS A 102 -2.70 -2.14 10.55
C LYS A 102 -2.46 -3.32 11.48
N GLN A 103 -3.39 -4.28 11.50
CA GLN A 103 -3.26 -5.48 12.31
C GLN A 103 -2.07 -6.34 11.89
N TRP A 104 -1.79 -6.42 10.59
CA TRP A 104 -0.62 -7.13 10.09
C TRP A 104 0.69 -6.50 10.58
N VAL A 105 0.80 -5.17 10.52
CA VAL A 105 1.95 -4.45 11.08
C VAL A 105 2.10 -4.74 12.58
N LEU A 106 1.01 -4.79 13.33
CA LEU A 106 1.04 -5.17 14.76
C LEU A 106 1.54 -6.59 14.97
N VAL A 107 1.08 -7.57 14.17
CA VAL A 107 1.58 -8.96 14.22
C VAL A 107 3.10 -9.00 14.01
N ARG A 108 3.59 -8.31 12.97
CA ARG A 108 5.03 -8.25 12.66
C ARG A 108 5.83 -7.58 13.78
N TYR A 109 5.30 -6.50 14.34
CA TYR A 109 5.93 -5.80 15.46
C TYR A 109 5.98 -6.70 16.71
N LEU A 110 4.88 -7.32 17.12
CA LEU A 110 4.82 -8.23 18.26
C LEU A 110 5.79 -9.41 18.10
N THR A 111 5.87 -9.97 16.89
CA THR A 111 6.83 -11.04 16.57
C THR A 111 8.28 -10.58 16.77
N SER A 112 8.61 -9.35 16.34
CA SER A 112 9.96 -8.78 16.53
C SER A 112 10.32 -8.59 18.01
N GLN A 113 9.32 -8.39 18.86
CA GLN A 113 9.46 -8.26 20.31
C GLN A 113 9.33 -9.60 21.05
N ASN A 114 9.36 -10.73 20.34
CA ASN A 114 9.16 -12.08 20.87
C ASN A 114 7.81 -12.32 21.59
N ALA A 115 6.81 -11.47 21.39
CA ALA A 115 5.45 -11.65 21.90
C ALA A 115 4.61 -12.59 21.01
N ASN A 116 5.12 -13.81 20.82
CA ASN A 116 4.70 -14.70 19.73
C ASN A 116 3.32 -15.31 19.92
N THR A 117 2.95 -15.68 21.15
CA THR A 117 1.62 -16.23 21.45
C THR A 117 0.52 -15.24 21.06
N VAL A 118 0.72 -13.96 21.38
CA VAL A 118 -0.21 -12.89 21.02
C VAL A 118 -0.19 -12.66 19.51
N ALA A 119 0.99 -12.65 18.88
CA ALA A 119 1.12 -12.48 17.44
C ALA A 119 0.41 -13.60 16.65
N VAL A 120 0.53 -14.86 17.07
CA VAL A 120 -0.15 -16.01 16.46
C VAL A 120 -1.66 -15.91 16.63
N SER A 121 -2.14 -15.56 17.84
CA SER A 121 -3.58 -15.36 18.07
C SER A 121 -4.16 -14.30 17.14
N LEU A 122 -3.50 -13.14 17.06
CA LEU A 122 -3.92 -12.03 16.21
C LEU A 122 -3.85 -12.40 14.72
N ALA A 123 -2.84 -13.16 14.30
CA ALA A 123 -2.69 -13.62 12.93
C ALA A 123 -3.81 -14.58 12.48
N ASN A 124 -4.26 -15.48 13.37
CA ASN A 124 -5.37 -16.38 13.05
C ASN A 124 -6.69 -15.60 12.84
N GLU A 125 -6.99 -14.64 13.70
CA GLU A 125 -8.16 -13.77 13.53
C GLU A 125 -8.08 -12.92 12.26
N LEU A 126 -6.88 -12.39 11.98
CA LEU A 126 -6.63 -11.58 10.80
C LEU A 126 -6.79 -12.38 9.51
N LEU A 127 -6.36 -13.65 9.48
CA LEU A 127 -6.51 -14.53 8.32
C LEU A 127 -7.98 -14.69 7.93
N LEU A 128 -8.86 -14.94 8.91
CA LEU A 128 -10.30 -15.09 8.68
C LEU A 128 -10.92 -13.80 8.11
N ARG A 129 -10.49 -12.64 8.60
CA ARG A 129 -10.93 -11.34 8.08
C ARG A 129 -10.42 -11.10 6.66
N ALA A 130 -9.16 -11.41 6.39
CA ALA A 130 -8.56 -11.24 5.07
C ALA A 130 -9.22 -12.15 4.03
N MET A 131 -9.56 -13.39 4.40
CA MET A 131 -10.31 -14.33 3.56
C MET A 131 -11.69 -13.80 3.18
N LYS A 132 -12.42 -13.18 4.13
CA LYS A 132 -13.76 -12.62 3.87
C LYS A 132 -13.77 -11.57 2.75
N TYR A 133 -12.68 -10.84 2.56
CA TYR A 133 -12.56 -9.76 1.57
C TYR A 133 -11.68 -10.13 0.37
N ASP A 134 -11.31 -11.41 0.23
CA ASP A 134 -10.45 -11.92 -0.84
C ASP A 134 -9.12 -11.17 -0.98
N PHE A 135 -8.48 -10.83 0.16
CA PHE A 135 -7.15 -10.22 0.16
C PHE A 135 -6.06 -11.29 -0.02
N THR A 136 -6.01 -11.92 -1.21
CA THR A 136 -5.17 -13.08 -1.55
C THR A 136 -3.72 -12.95 -1.10
N LEU A 137 -3.04 -11.84 -1.46
CA LEU A 137 -1.64 -11.60 -1.09
C LEU A 137 -1.44 -11.55 0.44
N LEU A 138 -2.38 -10.91 1.15
CA LEU A 138 -2.33 -10.81 2.61
C LEU A 138 -2.59 -12.17 3.27
N CYS A 139 -3.56 -12.94 2.76
CA CYS A 139 -3.83 -14.30 3.19
C CYS A 139 -2.60 -15.21 3.02
N MET A 140 -1.89 -15.07 1.89
CA MET A 140 -0.64 -15.81 1.63
C MET A 140 0.45 -15.46 2.65
N ASP A 141 0.69 -14.16 2.91
CA ASP A 141 1.72 -13.70 3.86
C ASP A 141 1.42 -14.16 5.30
N ILE A 142 0.15 -14.04 5.73
CA ILE A 142 -0.28 -14.53 7.04
C ILE A 142 -0.13 -16.05 7.16
N SER A 143 -0.50 -16.80 6.11
CA SER A 143 -0.38 -18.26 6.09
C SER A 143 1.09 -18.70 6.16
N ALA A 144 1.99 -18.00 5.46
CA ALA A 144 3.43 -18.23 5.53
C ALA A 144 3.97 -17.99 6.95
N PHE A 145 3.54 -16.91 7.59
CA PHE A 145 3.89 -16.61 8.97
C PHE A 145 3.40 -17.68 9.94
N LEU A 146 2.12 -18.06 9.88
CA LEU A 146 1.54 -19.09 10.75
C LEU A 146 2.27 -20.43 10.59
N ARG A 147 2.55 -20.83 9.34
CA ARG A 147 3.35 -22.03 9.05
C ARG A 147 4.72 -21.98 9.74
N ASN A 148 5.43 -20.86 9.65
CA ASN A 148 6.73 -20.70 10.30
C ASN A 148 6.62 -20.73 11.83
N GLN A 149 5.58 -20.12 12.42
CA GLN A 149 5.38 -20.14 13.88
C GLN A 149 5.06 -21.56 14.38
N TYR A 150 4.16 -22.28 13.71
CA TYR A 150 3.79 -23.64 14.10
C TYR A 150 4.93 -24.64 13.91
N GLY A 151 5.73 -24.48 12.84
CA GLY A 151 6.86 -25.36 12.54
C GLY A 151 8.08 -25.13 13.43
N LEU A 152 8.44 -23.87 13.71
CA LEU A 152 9.68 -23.57 14.44
C LEU A 152 9.50 -23.50 15.96
N ARG A 153 8.29 -23.24 16.47
CA ARG A 153 8.08 -22.96 17.90
C ARG A 153 7.13 -23.91 18.60
N GLU A 154 5.96 -24.18 18.01
CA GLU A 154 4.95 -25.03 18.66
C GLU A 154 5.14 -26.52 18.36
N SER A 155 5.91 -26.89 17.31
CA SER A 155 6.04 -28.26 16.82
C SER A 155 4.68 -28.96 16.60
N ASN A 156 3.66 -28.18 16.23
CA ASN A 156 2.30 -28.65 16.03
C ASN A 156 2.09 -29.07 14.57
N ASP A 157 2.31 -30.36 14.29
CA ASP A 157 2.24 -30.94 12.95
C ASP A 157 0.89 -30.71 12.26
N ARG A 158 -0.21 -30.79 13.01
CA ARG A 158 -1.56 -30.58 12.45
C ARG A 158 -1.74 -29.14 11.95
N ARG A 159 -1.49 -28.15 12.82
CA ARG A 159 -1.65 -26.73 12.47
C ARG A 159 -0.66 -26.30 11.40
N TYR A 160 0.55 -26.87 11.42
CA TYR A 160 1.54 -26.66 10.37
C TYR A 160 1.04 -27.13 9.00
N LYS A 161 0.44 -28.33 8.94
CA LYS A 161 -0.14 -28.87 7.70
C LYS A 161 -1.31 -28.02 7.20
N GLU A 162 -2.22 -27.63 8.10
CA GLU A 162 -3.35 -26.73 7.77
C GLU A 162 -2.84 -25.40 7.18
N ALA A 163 -1.89 -24.74 7.85
CA ALA A 163 -1.29 -23.50 7.35
C ALA A 163 -0.53 -23.68 6.02
N SER A 164 0.09 -24.85 5.80
CA SER A 164 0.78 -25.17 4.55
C SER A 164 -0.18 -25.33 3.38
N VAL A 165 -1.33 -25.98 3.60
CA VAL A 165 -2.39 -26.10 2.58
C VAL A 165 -2.93 -24.73 2.22
N HIS A 166 -3.23 -23.89 3.22
CA HIS A 166 -3.67 -22.50 2.97
C HIS A 166 -2.63 -21.71 2.18
N PHE A 167 -1.35 -21.78 2.56
CA PHE A 167 -0.29 -21.09 1.84
C PHE A 167 -0.20 -21.52 0.37
N GLN A 168 -0.26 -22.82 0.09
CA GLN A 168 -0.20 -23.34 -1.28
C GLN A 168 -1.42 -22.91 -2.10
N TYR A 169 -2.62 -22.97 -1.51
CA TYR A 169 -3.83 -22.50 -2.15
C TYR A 169 -3.74 -21.02 -2.54
N PHE A 170 -3.43 -20.14 -1.58
CA PHE A 170 -3.34 -18.70 -1.85
C PHE A 170 -2.19 -18.35 -2.79
N ARG A 171 -1.11 -19.12 -2.79
CA ARG A 171 -0.04 -18.96 -3.78
C ARG A 171 -0.55 -19.21 -5.19
N SER A 172 -1.25 -20.32 -5.43
CA SER A 172 -1.79 -20.62 -6.76
C SER A 172 -2.80 -19.56 -7.23
N VAL A 173 -3.65 -19.07 -6.32
CA VAL A 173 -4.58 -17.97 -6.63
C VAL A 173 -3.81 -16.69 -6.96
N TYR A 174 -2.78 -16.36 -6.18
CA TYR A 174 -1.96 -15.17 -6.38
C TYR A 174 -1.19 -15.22 -7.71
N ASP A 175 -0.61 -16.37 -8.06
CA ASP A 175 0.10 -16.56 -9.33
C ASP A 175 -0.86 -16.37 -10.51
N ALA A 176 -2.11 -16.84 -10.41
CA ALA A 176 -3.15 -16.60 -11.41
C ALA A 176 -3.55 -15.11 -11.50
N GLU A 177 -3.72 -14.43 -10.36
CA GLU A 177 -3.97 -12.98 -10.32
C GLU A 177 -2.84 -12.17 -10.96
N CYS A 178 -1.59 -12.52 -10.66
CA CYS A 178 -0.41 -11.86 -11.24
C CYS A 178 -0.32 -12.07 -12.75
N THR A 179 -0.63 -13.27 -13.23
CA THR A 179 -0.65 -13.56 -14.67
C THR A 179 -1.67 -12.66 -15.37
N ALA A 180 -2.90 -12.58 -14.86
CA ALA A 180 -3.93 -11.72 -15.45
C ALA A 180 -3.57 -10.23 -15.40
N GLU A 181 -2.97 -9.77 -14.30
CA GLU A 181 -2.48 -8.39 -14.14
C GLU A 181 -1.37 -8.07 -15.14
N GLU A 182 -0.43 -8.98 -15.36
CA GLU A 182 0.67 -8.84 -16.32
C GLU A 182 0.14 -8.74 -17.76
N LEU A 183 -0.78 -9.63 -18.14
CA LEU A 183 -1.41 -9.63 -19.46
C LEU A 183 -2.13 -8.30 -19.74
N TYR A 184 -2.94 -7.83 -18.78
CA TYR A 184 -3.63 -6.55 -18.88
C TYR A 184 -2.68 -5.36 -18.96
N THR A 185 -1.70 -5.29 -18.07
CA THR A 185 -0.73 -4.18 -18.04
C THR A 185 0.10 -4.15 -19.32
N GLY A 186 0.50 -5.32 -19.82
CA GLY A 186 1.20 -5.47 -21.09
C GLY A 186 0.37 -5.01 -22.28
N LEU A 187 -0.94 -5.33 -22.31
CA LEU A 187 -1.85 -4.87 -23.35
C LEU A 187 -2.02 -3.34 -23.32
N VAL A 188 -2.28 -2.75 -22.15
CA VAL A 188 -2.45 -1.30 -21.99
C VAL A 188 -1.17 -0.54 -22.38
N MET A 189 -0.01 -1.06 -22.01
CA MET A 189 1.28 -0.46 -22.38
C MET A 189 1.49 -0.47 -23.90
N ARG A 190 1.12 -1.56 -24.59
CA ARG A 190 1.18 -1.64 -26.05
C ARG A 190 0.17 -0.69 -26.69
N MET A 191 -1.07 -0.66 -26.21
CA MET A 191 -2.10 0.26 -26.70
C MET A 191 -1.71 1.74 -26.60
N ALA A 192 -1.08 2.14 -25.49
CA ALA A 192 -0.66 3.52 -25.28
C ALA A 192 0.44 3.98 -26.25
N ASN A 193 1.26 3.04 -26.76
CA ASN A 193 2.42 3.32 -27.60
C ASN A 193 2.20 2.97 -29.08
N ALA A 194 1.14 2.22 -29.42
CA ALA A 194 0.94 1.67 -30.75
C ALA A 194 0.34 2.70 -31.75
N PRO A 195 0.85 2.74 -33.00
CA PRO A 195 0.21 3.44 -34.10
C PRO A 195 -1.16 2.82 -34.46
N CYS A 196 -2.03 3.60 -35.10
CA CYS A 196 -3.38 3.16 -35.51
C CYS A 196 -3.40 1.88 -36.38
N ALA A 197 -2.29 1.58 -37.08
CA ALA A 197 -2.12 0.44 -37.96
C ALA A 197 -1.97 -0.92 -37.22
N GLU A 198 -1.61 -0.92 -35.93
CA GLU A 198 -1.41 -2.15 -35.14
C GLU A 198 -2.66 -2.55 -34.32
N ARG A 199 -3.80 -1.87 -34.54
CA ARG A 199 -5.05 -2.14 -33.81
C ARG A 199 -5.59 -3.56 -34.01
N GLU A 200 -5.43 -4.12 -35.21
CA GLU A 200 -5.84 -5.50 -35.52
C GLU A 200 -5.03 -6.53 -34.71
N GLU A 201 -3.73 -6.28 -34.55
CA GLU A 201 -2.81 -7.14 -33.81
C GLU A 201 -3.04 -7.05 -32.29
N ILE A 202 -3.34 -5.85 -31.78
CA ILE A 202 -3.74 -5.62 -30.39
C ILE A 202 -5.05 -6.37 -30.08
N HIS A 203 -6.03 -6.31 -30.99
CA HIS A 203 -7.30 -7.01 -30.81
C HIS A 203 -7.08 -8.53 -30.75
N ARG A 204 -6.29 -9.09 -31.66
CA ARG A 204 -5.92 -10.52 -31.64
C ARG A 204 -5.25 -10.93 -30.33
N LEU A 205 -4.30 -10.13 -29.84
CA LEU A 205 -3.62 -10.38 -28.56
C LEU A 205 -4.57 -10.29 -27.37
N ALA A 206 -5.52 -9.36 -27.37
CA ALA A 206 -6.53 -9.26 -26.33
C ALA A 206 -7.40 -10.53 -26.26
N THR A 207 -7.80 -11.07 -27.41
CA THR A 207 -8.54 -12.34 -27.48
C THR A 207 -7.73 -13.51 -26.92
N GLU A 208 -6.46 -13.64 -27.32
CA GLU A 208 -5.57 -14.68 -26.81
C GLU A 208 -5.36 -14.58 -25.29
N TYR A 209 -5.17 -13.37 -24.78
CA TYR A 209 -5.00 -13.12 -23.35
C TYR A 209 -6.28 -13.39 -22.56
N TYR A 210 -7.45 -13.13 -23.14
CA TYR A 210 -8.73 -13.46 -22.54
C TYR A 210 -8.92 -14.98 -22.44
N GLU A 211 -8.62 -15.75 -23.49
CA GLU A 211 -8.69 -17.23 -23.48
C GLU A 211 -7.79 -17.84 -22.39
N GLN A 212 -6.59 -17.29 -22.20
CA GLN A 212 -5.69 -17.70 -21.12
C GLN A 212 -6.29 -17.41 -19.73
N CYS A 213 -6.92 -16.24 -19.57
CA CYS A 213 -7.61 -15.89 -18.32
C CYS A 213 -8.84 -16.75 -18.07
N GLU A 214 -9.60 -17.13 -19.11
CA GLU A 214 -10.80 -17.95 -19.00
C GLU A 214 -10.48 -19.33 -18.41
N GLY A 215 -9.38 -19.96 -18.84
CA GLY A 215 -8.90 -21.21 -18.26
C GLY A 215 -8.59 -21.09 -16.76
N LEU A 216 -8.04 -19.95 -16.33
CA LEU A 216 -7.74 -19.68 -14.93
C LEU A 216 -9.01 -19.37 -14.12
N MET A 217 -9.98 -18.66 -14.69
CA MET A 217 -11.28 -18.36 -14.06
C MET A 217 -12.11 -19.63 -13.79
N GLY A 218 -11.97 -20.66 -14.63
CA GLY A 218 -12.58 -21.96 -14.39
C GLY A 218 -12.05 -22.67 -13.13
N THR A 219 -10.81 -22.35 -12.72
CA THR A 219 -10.14 -22.98 -11.57
C THR A 219 -10.22 -22.13 -10.30
N PHE A 220 -10.11 -20.81 -10.43
CA PHE A 220 -10.05 -19.88 -9.30
C PHE A 220 -11.12 -18.79 -9.41
N GLN A 221 -11.88 -18.61 -8.32
CA GLN A 221 -12.90 -17.58 -8.21
C GLN A 221 -12.36 -16.39 -7.39
N SER A 222 -11.32 -15.72 -7.90
CA SER A 222 -10.80 -14.48 -7.29
C SER A 222 -11.44 -13.25 -7.93
N TYR A 223 -11.80 -12.28 -7.09
CA TYR A 223 -12.29 -10.97 -7.53
C TYR A 223 -11.30 -10.29 -8.49
N ARG A 224 -9.99 -10.27 -8.17
CA ARG A 224 -8.98 -9.58 -8.98
C ARG A 224 -8.81 -10.25 -10.34
N LEU A 225 -8.76 -11.58 -10.37
CA LEU A 225 -8.66 -12.35 -11.60
C LEU A 225 -9.84 -12.04 -12.53
N ASN A 226 -11.07 -12.14 -12.01
CA ASN A 226 -12.28 -11.83 -12.77
C ASN A 226 -12.25 -10.39 -13.28
N MET A 227 -11.86 -9.44 -12.42
CA MET A 227 -11.78 -8.03 -12.78
C MET A 227 -10.83 -7.79 -13.98
N TYR A 228 -9.62 -8.35 -13.96
CA TYR A 228 -8.67 -8.19 -15.08
C TYR A 228 -9.12 -8.93 -16.34
N ALA A 229 -9.70 -10.12 -16.20
CA ALA A 229 -10.24 -10.86 -17.33
C ALA A 229 -11.38 -10.09 -18.03
N TYR A 230 -12.31 -9.50 -17.27
CA TYR A 230 -13.35 -8.64 -17.85
C TYR A 230 -12.77 -7.38 -18.52
N MET A 231 -11.68 -6.82 -17.99
CA MET A 231 -11.01 -5.68 -18.62
C MET A 231 -10.26 -6.05 -19.91
N LEU A 232 -9.89 -7.32 -20.09
CA LEU A 232 -9.26 -7.82 -21.32
C LEU A 232 -10.28 -8.16 -22.42
N GLY A 233 -11.51 -8.53 -22.05
CA GLY A 233 -12.57 -8.92 -22.98
C GLY A 233 -13.42 -7.77 -23.57
N LEU A 234 -13.19 -6.53 -23.15
CA LEU A 234 -13.82 -5.31 -23.68
C LEU A 234 -12.96 -4.67 -24.79
#